data_AF-A0A7S3ABU4-F1
#
_entry.id   AF-A0A7S3ABU4-F1
#
_cell.length_a   1.000
_cell.length_b   1.000
_cell.length_c   1.000
_cell.angle_alpha   90.00
_cell.angle_beta   90.00
_cell.angle_gamma   90.00
#
_symmetry.space_group_name_H-M   'P 1'
#
loop_
_entity.id
_entity.type
_entity.pdbx_description
1 polymer ?
#
loop_
_entity_poly.entity_id
_entity_poly.type
_entity_poly.pdbx_seq_one_letter_code
_entity_poly.pdbx_strand_id
1 'polypeptide(L)'
;MAKKAPADPAPAANPAPPVAVLVAAAVVALTALYLLFGRKKAKFLNKTRQQIVLGERTELSHDTVRLRFNLPKSTPVLGLPVGQHFKLFCPNPAGKVKGEWNGREDSEGGADEIERKYTPTTSDDELGYVDLVIKVYKGGVIERFPDGGKMSQYLGGLKVGDTLDIMGPVGTKTYLGKGKMLSNKKELSFTKLGMIAGGSGITPMLQIIAAVLKDPSDKTTCSLLYANQSEDDILVRDMLDGLAAKHPEKLKVWYTVDRPPANWKYSSGFINDEMIKSHLPAPGPETLVLLCGPPPMIQYACNPNLEKVGHKKDKILQF
;
A
#
# COMPACT_ATOMS: atom_id res chain seq x y z
N MET A 1 64.07 -63.09 31.22
CA MET A 1 64.21 -61.69 30.74
C MET A 1 63.51 -61.55 29.40
N ALA A 2 62.29 -61.01 29.37
CA ALA A 2 61.51 -60.83 28.14
C ALA A 2 61.75 -59.41 27.57
N LYS A 3 62.21 -59.32 26.31
CA LYS A 3 62.42 -58.04 25.61
C LYS A 3 61.07 -57.50 25.10
N LYS A 4 60.73 -56.28 25.51
CA LYS A 4 59.55 -55.52 25.07
C LYS A 4 59.81 -54.97 23.65
N ALA A 5 58.90 -55.23 22.72
CA ALA A 5 58.96 -54.68 21.36
C ALA A 5 58.70 -53.17 21.36
N PRO A 6 59.33 -52.39 20.45
CA PRO A 6 59.12 -50.94 20.37
C PRO A 6 57.77 -50.62 19.72
N ALA A 7 57.11 -49.58 20.23
CA ALA A 7 55.83 -49.09 19.73
C ALA A 7 55.99 -48.33 18.40
N ASP A 8 55.02 -48.48 17.51
CA ASP A 8 54.95 -47.76 16.23
C ASP A 8 54.88 -46.23 16.43
N PRO A 9 55.51 -45.44 15.55
CA PRO A 9 55.47 -43.99 15.63
C PRO A 9 54.07 -43.47 15.28
N ALA A 10 53.59 -42.48 16.05
CA ALA A 10 52.33 -41.81 15.80
C ALA A 10 52.30 -41.18 14.39
N PRO A 11 51.15 -41.18 13.69
CA PRO A 11 51.03 -40.60 12.35
C PRO A 11 51.36 -39.10 12.37
N ALA A 12 52.15 -38.67 11.40
CA ALA A 12 52.53 -37.27 11.22
C ALA A 12 51.30 -36.40 10.97
N ALA A 13 51.19 -35.29 11.70
CA ALA A 13 50.13 -34.31 11.50
C ALA A 13 50.25 -33.69 10.10
N ASN A 14 49.14 -33.62 9.36
CA ASN A 14 49.12 -32.99 8.05
C ASN A 14 49.55 -31.52 8.15
N PRO A 15 50.38 -31.03 7.22
CA PRO A 15 50.83 -29.65 7.24
C PRO A 15 49.64 -28.70 7.07
N ALA A 16 49.62 -27.63 7.86
CA ALA A 16 48.60 -26.61 7.74
C ALA A 16 48.62 -26.01 6.32
N PRO A 17 47.44 -25.75 5.71
CA PRO A 17 47.37 -25.21 4.38
C PRO A 17 48.09 -23.84 4.31
N PRO A 18 48.75 -23.52 3.18
CA PRO A 18 49.44 -22.26 3.03
C PRO A 18 48.48 -21.08 3.21
N VAL A 19 48.95 -20.01 3.85
CA VAL A 19 48.15 -18.80 4.17
C VAL A 19 47.41 -18.26 2.94
N ALA A 20 48.02 -18.33 1.76
CA ALA A 20 47.40 -17.92 0.49
C ALA A 20 46.11 -18.70 0.14
N VAL A 21 46.06 -20.00 0.46
CA VAL A 21 44.89 -20.86 0.22
C VAL A 21 43.76 -20.51 1.19
N LEU A 22 44.09 -20.19 2.44
CA LEU A 22 43.11 -19.74 3.44
C LEU A 22 42.52 -18.38 3.07
N VAL A 23 43.34 -17.44 2.59
CA VAL A 23 42.87 -16.11 2.13
C VAL A 23 41.98 -16.25 0.89
N ALA A 24 42.37 -17.06 -0.09
CA ALA A 24 41.55 -17.28 -1.29
C ALA A 24 40.19 -17.92 -0.96
N ALA A 25 40.18 -18.94 -0.08
CA ALA A 25 38.94 -19.57 0.38
C ALA A 25 38.04 -18.58 1.14
N ALA A 26 38.61 -17.70 1.98
CA ALA A 26 37.87 -16.67 2.68
C ALA A 26 37.27 -15.62 1.73
N VAL A 27 38.01 -15.18 0.70
CA VAL A 27 37.51 -14.26 -0.32
C VAL A 27 36.38 -14.90 -1.11
N VAL A 28 36.53 -16.14 -1.59
CA VAL A 28 35.47 -16.85 -2.32
C VAL A 28 34.23 -17.03 -1.44
N ALA A 29 34.40 -17.42 -0.18
CA ALA A 29 33.29 -17.56 0.76
C ALA A 29 32.58 -16.24 1.02
N LEU A 30 33.33 -15.14 1.24
CA LEU A 30 32.77 -13.80 1.44
C LEU A 30 32.07 -13.27 0.18
N THR A 31 32.60 -13.56 -1.00
CA THR A 31 32.01 -13.16 -2.28
C THR A 31 30.74 -13.97 -2.55
N ALA A 32 30.76 -15.28 -2.30
CA ALA A 32 29.58 -16.14 -2.36
C ALA A 32 28.54 -15.69 -1.33
N LEU A 33 28.93 -15.34 -0.10
CA LEU A 33 28.04 -14.80 0.92
C LEU A 33 27.45 -13.45 0.47
N TYR A 34 28.27 -12.58 -0.11
CA TYR A 34 27.84 -11.29 -0.65
C TYR A 34 26.85 -11.44 -1.81
N LEU A 35 27.08 -12.42 -2.69
CA LEU A 35 26.21 -12.74 -3.82
C LEU A 35 24.93 -13.47 -3.39
N LEU A 36 25.01 -14.36 -2.40
CA LEU A 36 23.88 -15.14 -1.86
C LEU A 36 22.95 -14.29 -1.00
N PHE A 37 23.50 -13.40 -0.18
CA PHE A 37 22.71 -12.58 0.75
C PHE A 37 22.37 -11.20 0.19
N GLY A 38 23.08 -10.73 -0.84
CA GLY A 38 22.91 -9.41 -1.43
C GLY A 38 23.16 -8.27 -0.42
N ARG A 39 23.49 -7.07 -0.90
CA ARG A 39 23.35 -5.89 -0.04
C ARG A 39 21.86 -5.64 0.18
N LYS A 40 21.39 -5.71 1.44
CA LYS A 40 20.08 -5.16 1.81
C LYS A 40 20.03 -3.72 1.31
N LYS A 41 19.11 -3.44 0.40
CA LYS A 41 18.93 -2.09 -0.15
C LYS A 41 18.54 -1.15 0.98
N ALA A 42 19.21 0.00 1.05
CA ALA A 42 18.94 1.01 2.05
C ALA A 42 17.55 1.63 1.82
N LYS A 43 16.84 1.86 2.93
CA LYS A 43 15.45 2.33 2.94
C LYS A 43 15.40 3.84 3.18
N PHE A 44 14.53 4.52 2.45
CA PHE A 44 14.32 5.96 2.59
C PHE A 44 13.55 6.30 3.87
N LEU A 45 12.41 5.67 4.09
CA LEU A 45 11.56 5.91 5.25
C LEU A 45 12.20 5.38 6.56
N ASN A 46 12.32 6.27 7.54
CA ASN A 46 12.99 6.02 8.83
C ASN A 46 12.24 6.65 10.03
N LYS A 47 10.98 7.04 9.84
CA LYS A 47 10.09 7.74 10.78
C LYS A 47 10.46 9.20 11.08
N THR A 48 11.42 9.79 10.38
CA THR A 48 11.66 11.23 10.42
C THR A 48 11.05 11.91 9.19
N ARG A 49 10.82 13.23 9.29
CA ARG A 49 10.40 14.05 8.15
C ARG A 49 11.57 14.20 7.18
N GLN A 50 11.31 13.94 5.91
CA GLN A 50 12.30 13.97 4.84
C GLN A 50 11.67 14.52 3.56
N GLN A 51 12.48 15.11 2.68
CA GLN A 51 12.02 15.67 1.41
C GLN A 51 12.24 14.71 0.26
N ILE A 52 11.27 14.69 -0.65
CA ILE A 52 11.35 14.05 -1.97
C ILE A 52 11.07 15.10 -3.05
N VAL A 53 11.63 14.90 -4.24
CA VAL A 53 11.49 15.84 -5.37
C VAL A 53 10.60 15.24 -6.45
N LEU A 54 9.63 16.02 -6.93
CA LEU A 54 8.76 15.61 -8.04
C LEU A 54 9.59 15.52 -9.33
N GLY A 55 9.81 14.30 -9.82
CA GLY A 55 10.59 14.04 -11.03
C GLY A 55 9.73 13.98 -12.29
N GLU A 56 8.52 13.46 -12.18
CA GLU A 56 7.59 13.33 -13.31
C GLU A 56 6.14 13.54 -12.85
N ARG A 57 5.36 14.19 -13.70
CA ARG A 57 3.92 14.39 -13.52
C ARG A 57 3.19 13.90 -14.76
N THR A 58 2.11 13.13 -14.56
CA THR A 58 1.25 12.63 -15.63
C THR A 58 -0.20 12.91 -15.29
N GLU A 59 -0.93 13.57 -16.19
CA GLU A 59 -2.39 13.69 -16.08
C GLU A 59 -3.01 12.36 -16.53
N LEU A 60 -3.81 11.73 -15.65
CA LEU A 60 -4.48 10.45 -15.94
C LEU A 60 -5.94 10.66 -16.36
N SER A 61 -6.59 11.68 -15.81
CA SER A 61 -7.95 12.09 -16.15
C SER A 61 -8.14 13.59 -15.88
N HIS A 62 -9.36 14.10 -16.03
CA HIS A 62 -9.71 15.50 -15.77
C HIS A 62 -9.47 15.96 -14.30
N ASP A 63 -9.40 15.02 -13.37
CA ASP A 63 -9.22 15.27 -11.94
C ASP A 63 -8.21 14.34 -11.26
N THR A 64 -7.49 13.51 -12.01
CA THR A 64 -6.55 12.53 -11.45
C THR A 64 -5.16 12.69 -12.03
N VAL A 65 -4.16 12.77 -11.16
CA VAL A 65 -2.75 12.91 -11.53
C VAL A 65 -1.90 11.81 -10.93
N ARG A 66 -0.90 11.35 -11.68
CA ARG A 66 0.21 10.56 -11.16
C ARG A 66 1.40 11.49 -10.90
N LEU A 67 1.89 11.49 -9.68
CA LEU A 67 3.07 12.21 -9.25
C LEU A 67 4.16 11.21 -8.90
N ARG A 68 5.26 11.24 -9.65
CA ARG A 68 6.43 10.39 -9.43
C ARG A 68 7.53 11.19 -8.75
N PHE A 69 7.85 10.81 -7.52
CA PHE A 69 8.88 11.46 -6.74
C PHE A 69 10.17 10.63 -6.74
N ASN A 70 11.30 11.29 -6.93
CA ASN A 70 12.61 10.66 -6.95
C ASN A 70 13.08 10.34 -5.52
N LEU A 71 13.61 9.13 -5.33
CA LEU A 71 14.31 8.73 -4.12
C LEU A 71 15.83 8.92 -4.31
N PRO A 72 16.58 9.27 -3.24
CA PRO A 72 18.03 9.37 -3.29
C PRO A 72 18.69 8.05 -3.70
N LYS A 73 19.79 8.12 -4.47
CA LYS A 73 20.57 6.93 -4.85
C LYS A 73 21.11 6.15 -3.63
N SER A 74 21.33 6.83 -2.51
CA SER A 74 21.77 6.22 -1.24
C SER A 74 20.67 5.40 -0.56
N THR A 75 19.39 5.67 -0.85
CA THR A 75 18.22 5.01 -0.28
C THR A 75 17.17 4.74 -1.38
N PRO A 76 17.49 3.87 -2.35
CA PRO A 76 16.68 3.72 -3.57
C PRO A 76 15.37 2.98 -3.34
N VAL A 77 15.12 2.45 -2.14
CA VAL A 77 13.88 1.75 -1.78
C VAL A 77 13.11 2.63 -0.81
N LEU A 78 11.81 2.82 -1.02
CA LEU A 78 10.98 3.63 -0.13
C LEU A 78 11.02 3.09 1.31
N GLY A 79 10.91 1.78 1.47
CA GLY A 79 10.95 1.10 2.76
C GLY A 79 9.60 1.07 3.46
N LEU A 80 8.52 0.91 2.69
CA LEU A 80 7.15 0.94 3.19
C LEU A 80 6.58 -0.49 3.33
N PRO A 81 6.35 -1.00 4.56
CA PRO A 81 5.69 -2.28 4.74
C PRO A 81 4.30 -2.32 4.09
N VAL A 82 3.96 -3.42 3.41
CA VAL A 82 2.64 -3.60 2.77
C VAL A 82 1.54 -3.48 3.81
N GLY A 83 0.53 -2.63 3.59
CA GLY A 83 -0.51 -2.27 4.54
C GLY A 83 -0.22 -0.99 5.34
N GLN A 84 0.97 -0.41 5.21
CA GLN A 84 1.31 0.89 5.80
C GLN A 84 1.28 2.01 4.77
N HIS A 85 1.26 3.24 5.26
CA HIS A 85 1.22 4.48 4.48
C HIS A 85 2.29 5.45 5.02
N PHE A 86 2.43 6.61 4.37
CA PHE A 86 3.23 7.73 4.91
C PHE A 86 2.37 8.99 4.99
N LYS A 87 2.82 9.94 5.80
CA LYS A 87 2.22 11.27 5.89
C LYS A 87 2.87 12.19 4.88
N LEU A 88 2.05 13.03 4.26
CA LEU A 88 2.44 14.20 3.48
C LEU A 88 2.14 15.45 4.28
N PHE A 89 2.98 16.47 4.13
CA PHE A 89 2.79 17.77 4.75
C PHE A 89 2.71 18.85 3.67
N CYS A 90 1.83 19.82 3.87
CA CYS A 90 1.77 21.01 3.03
C CYS A 90 1.34 22.24 3.84
N PRO A 91 1.62 23.46 3.35
CA PRO A 91 1.04 24.67 3.92
C PRO A 91 -0.48 24.55 4.02
N ASN A 92 -1.06 25.12 5.08
CA ASN A 92 -2.50 25.11 5.30
C ASN A 92 -3.17 26.26 4.52
N PRO A 93 -3.93 25.98 3.44
CA PRO A 93 -4.61 27.04 2.72
C PRO A 93 -5.80 27.59 3.52
N ALA A 94 -6.02 28.90 3.45
CA ALA A 94 -7.24 29.53 3.94
C ALA A 94 -8.42 29.20 3.00
N GLY A 95 -9.60 28.96 3.58
CA GLY A 95 -10.84 28.82 2.81
C GLY A 95 -11.33 30.16 2.25
N LYS A 96 -12.37 30.10 1.40
CA LYS A 96 -13.03 31.27 0.82
C LYS A 96 -13.63 32.20 1.86
N VAL A 97 -14.10 31.64 2.98
CA VAL A 97 -14.61 32.40 4.13
C VAL A 97 -13.61 32.23 5.27
N LYS A 98 -13.22 33.35 5.90
CA LYS A 98 -12.24 33.36 6.98
C LYS A 98 -12.74 32.52 8.15
N GLY A 99 -11.92 31.55 8.57
CA GLY A 99 -12.26 30.63 9.67
C GLY A 99 -13.09 29.42 9.26
N GLU A 100 -13.41 29.28 7.97
CA GLU A 100 -14.21 28.17 7.45
C GLU A 100 -13.49 27.38 6.36
N TRP A 101 -13.83 26.10 6.26
CA TRP A 101 -13.50 25.23 5.15
C TRP A 101 -14.72 24.41 4.73
N ASN A 102 -15.14 24.53 3.47
CA ASN A 102 -16.35 23.95 2.90
C ASN A 102 -17.63 24.29 3.67
N GLY A 103 -17.78 25.58 4.05
CA GLY A 103 -18.97 26.11 4.75
C GLY A 103 -19.15 25.59 6.17
N ARG A 104 -18.04 25.21 6.82
CA ARG A 104 -17.99 24.72 8.20
C ARG A 104 -16.77 25.32 8.88
N GLU A 105 -16.80 25.41 10.21
CA GLU A 105 -15.63 25.78 11.00
C GLU A 105 -14.41 24.95 10.58
N ASP A 106 -13.32 25.63 10.25
CA ASP A 106 -12.08 24.97 9.85
C ASP A 106 -11.40 24.36 11.08
N SER A 107 -11.53 23.05 11.24
CA SER A 107 -10.89 22.30 12.34
C SER A 107 -9.36 22.38 12.33
N GLU A 108 -8.76 22.80 11.21
CA GLU A 108 -7.32 23.02 11.05
C GLU A 108 -6.99 24.52 11.00
N GLY A 109 -7.95 25.40 11.28
CA GLY A 109 -7.77 26.85 11.27
C GLY A 109 -6.67 27.28 12.25
N GLY A 110 -5.76 28.13 11.77
CA GLY A 110 -4.65 28.65 12.57
C GLY A 110 -3.39 27.78 12.62
N ALA A 111 -3.41 26.58 12.02
CA ALA A 111 -2.18 25.81 11.80
C ALA A 111 -1.43 26.34 10.57
N ASP A 112 -0.09 26.37 10.60
CA ASP A 112 0.75 26.75 9.45
C ASP A 112 0.76 25.66 8.37
N GLU A 113 0.60 24.40 8.78
CA GLU A 113 0.64 23.23 7.90
C GLU A 113 -0.47 22.22 8.23
N ILE A 114 -0.79 21.37 7.25
CA ILE A 114 -1.66 20.21 7.43
C ILE A 114 -0.92 18.93 7.06
N GLU A 115 -1.39 17.81 7.63
CA GLU A 115 -0.89 16.48 7.28
C GLU A 115 -1.99 15.57 6.75
N ARG A 116 -1.66 14.74 5.76
CA ARG A 116 -2.57 13.69 5.23
C ARG A 116 -1.82 12.40 4.96
N LYS A 117 -2.52 11.28 5.06
CA LYS A 117 -1.96 9.94 4.86
C LYS A 117 -2.16 9.50 3.42
N TYR A 118 -1.11 8.99 2.78
CA TYR A 118 -1.16 8.43 1.43
C TYR A 118 -0.46 7.08 1.36
N THR A 119 -1.08 6.18 0.61
CA THR A 119 -0.47 4.90 0.22
C THR A 119 -0.01 5.04 -1.24
N PRO A 120 1.26 4.78 -1.54
CA PRO A 120 1.77 4.84 -2.90
C PRO A 120 1.17 3.71 -3.76
N THR A 121 1.23 3.89 -5.08
CA THR A 121 0.86 2.84 -6.05
C THR A 121 2.05 2.01 -6.50
N THR A 122 3.25 2.31 -6.01
CA THR A 122 4.48 1.50 -6.14
C THR A 122 4.77 0.74 -4.85
N SER A 123 5.62 -0.29 -4.95
CA SER A 123 6.17 -1.08 -3.86
C SER A 123 7.67 -0.80 -3.64
N ASP A 124 8.29 -1.55 -2.72
CA ASP A 124 9.74 -1.54 -2.51
C ASP A 124 10.55 -2.20 -3.65
N ASP A 125 9.87 -2.71 -4.70
CA ASP A 125 10.50 -3.29 -5.89
C ASP A 125 10.89 -2.24 -6.93
N GLU A 126 10.10 -1.17 -7.05
CA GLU A 126 10.44 -0.02 -7.88
C GLU A 126 11.55 0.78 -7.20
N LEU A 127 12.70 0.85 -7.87
CA LEU A 127 13.89 1.49 -7.32
C LEU A 127 14.01 2.93 -7.80
N GLY A 128 14.37 3.82 -6.87
CA GLY A 128 14.72 5.21 -7.16
C GLY A 128 13.53 6.14 -7.30
N TYR A 129 12.29 5.66 -7.16
CA TYR A 129 11.11 6.52 -7.20
C TYR A 129 9.92 5.94 -6.41
N VAL A 130 8.94 6.80 -6.14
CA VAL A 130 7.63 6.44 -5.60
C VAL A 130 6.54 7.15 -6.38
N ASP A 131 5.49 6.41 -6.79
CA ASP A 131 4.33 7.01 -7.47
C ASP A 131 3.16 7.20 -6.49
N LEU A 132 2.56 8.38 -6.57
CA LEU A 132 1.28 8.70 -5.93
C LEU A 132 0.24 9.01 -7.00
N VAL A 133 -0.88 8.28 -6.97
CA VAL A 133 -2.06 8.60 -7.78
C VAL A 133 -3.01 9.42 -6.91
N ILE A 134 -3.23 10.66 -7.30
CA ILE A 134 -3.97 11.67 -6.53
C ILE A 134 -5.21 12.07 -7.30
N LYS A 135 -6.36 11.91 -6.66
CA LYS A 135 -7.59 12.57 -7.08
C LYS A 135 -7.62 14.01 -6.53
N VAL A 136 -7.68 14.99 -7.42
CA VAL A 136 -7.63 16.41 -7.14
C VAL A 136 -9.04 16.95 -6.93
N TYR A 137 -9.44 17.09 -5.66
CA TYR A 137 -10.73 17.70 -5.30
C TYR A 137 -10.68 19.23 -5.45
N LYS A 138 -10.96 19.73 -6.65
CA LYS A 138 -10.97 21.17 -6.98
C LYS A 138 -12.14 21.89 -6.29
N GLY A 139 -11.89 23.08 -5.76
CA GLY A 139 -12.93 23.96 -5.22
C GLY A 139 -13.90 24.43 -6.31
N GLY A 140 -15.17 24.60 -5.94
CA GLY A 140 -16.24 25.10 -6.84
C GLY A 140 -16.82 24.07 -7.82
N VAL A 141 -16.34 22.81 -7.81
CA VAL A 141 -16.89 21.74 -8.65
C VAL A 141 -18.10 21.07 -8.00
N ILE A 142 -18.02 20.80 -6.69
CA ILE A 142 -19.11 20.22 -5.91
C ILE A 142 -19.65 21.32 -5.01
N GLU A 143 -20.95 21.64 -5.12
CA GLU A 143 -21.60 22.71 -4.37
C GLU A 143 -21.41 22.57 -2.85
N ARG A 144 -21.48 21.33 -2.34
CA ARG A 144 -21.24 21.00 -0.92
C ARG A 144 -19.79 21.20 -0.47
N PHE A 145 -18.84 21.26 -1.40
CA PHE A 145 -17.41 21.41 -1.13
C PHE A 145 -16.83 22.60 -1.93
N PRO A 146 -17.26 23.84 -1.61
CA PRO A 146 -16.90 25.02 -2.38
C PRO A 146 -15.40 25.34 -2.36
N ASP A 147 -14.67 24.93 -1.31
CA ASP A 147 -13.22 25.11 -1.17
C ASP A 147 -12.41 23.92 -1.70
N GLY A 148 -13.05 22.76 -1.88
CA GLY A 148 -12.41 21.53 -2.36
C GLY A 148 -11.60 20.83 -1.27
N GLY A 149 -10.53 20.14 -1.68
CA GLY A 149 -9.61 19.43 -0.78
C GLY A 149 -8.29 20.17 -0.63
N LYS A 150 -7.90 20.51 0.61
CA LYS A 150 -6.65 21.24 0.92
C LYS A 150 -5.41 20.58 0.30
N MET A 151 -5.11 19.37 0.76
CA MET A 151 -3.91 18.61 0.32
C MET A 151 -3.98 18.20 -1.15
N SER A 152 -5.13 17.74 -1.64
CA SER A 152 -5.23 17.28 -3.02
C SER A 152 -5.03 18.41 -4.03
N GLN A 153 -5.48 19.63 -3.71
CA GLN A 153 -5.23 20.81 -4.55
C GLN A 153 -3.78 21.26 -4.49
N TYR A 154 -3.15 21.21 -3.31
CA TYR A 154 -1.72 21.46 -3.18
C TYR A 154 -0.90 20.49 -4.04
N LEU A 155 -1.13 19.18 -3.90
CA LEU A 155 -0.47 18.15 -4.71
C LEU A 155 -0.78 18.32 -6.20
N GLY A 156 -2.02 18.64 -6.53
CA GLY A 156 -2.46 18.94 -7.89
C GLY A 156 -1.81 20.18 -8.50
N GLY A 157 -1.24 21.07 -7.69
CA GLY A 157 -0.51 22.27 -8.13
C GLY A 157 1.00 22.09 -8.28
N LEU A 158 1.57 20.98 -7.80
CA LEU A 158 3.02 20.74 -7.85
C LEU A 158 3.52 20.63 -9.30
N LYS A 159 4.69 21.22 -9.54
CA LYS A 159 5.44 21.19 -10.79
C LYS A 159 6.67 20.31 -10.64
N VAL A 160 7.15 19.75 -11.76
CA VAL A 160 8.41 18.99 -11.77
C VAL A 160 9.53 19.88 -11.22
N GLY A 161 10.29 19.35 -10.26
CA GLY A 161 11.30 20.07 -9.49
C GLY A 161 10.84 20.52 -8.10
N ASP A 162 9.53 20.61 -7.84
CA ASP A 162 9.01 20.95 -6.50
C ASP A 162 9.32 19.84 -5.50
N THR A 163 9.46 20.22 -4.22
CA THR A 163 9.71 19.31 -3.12
C THR A 163 8.44 19.03 -2.31
N LEU A 164 8.42 17.89 -1.64
CA LEU A 164 7.34 17.47 -0.76
C LEU A 164 7.91 16.82 0.50
N ASP A 165 7.47 17.30 1.67
CA ASP A 165 7.83 16.71 2.95
C ASP A 165 6.98 15.46 3.22
N ILE A 166 7.65 14.35 3.53
CA ILE A 166 7.03 13.08 3.87
C ILE A 166 7.57 12.50 5.17
N MET A 167 6.75 11.73 5.88
CA MET A 167 7.17 11.00 7.08
C MET A 167 6.48 9.63 7.15
N GLY A 168 7.27 8.58 7.34
CA GLY A 168 6.76 7.23 7.44
C GLY A 168 7.86 6.22 7.78
N PRO A 169 7.53 4.92 7.84
CA PRO A 169 6.19 4.40 7.60
C PRO A 169 5.28 4.58 8.82
N VAL A 170 3.98 4.70 8.59
CA VAL A 170 2.93 4.80 9.63
C VAL A 170 1.76 3.86 9.30
N GLY A 171 1.01 3.47 10.33
CA GLY A 171 -0.13 2.56 10.20
C GLY A 171 0.02 1.35 11.11
N THR A 172 -1.10 0.77 11.50
CA THR A 172 -1.16 -0.34 12.47
C THR A 172 -1.31 -1.71 11.83
N LYS A 173 -1.40 -1.75 10.50
CA LYS A 173 -1.67 -2.94 9.70
C LYS A 173 -0.48 -3.26 8.83
N THR A 174 -0.10 -4.53 8.75
CA THR A 174 0.97 -4.97 7.87
C THR A 174 0.64 -6.35 7.31
N TYR A 175 0.55 -6.46 5.99
CA TYR A 175 0.45 -7.74 5.31
C TYR A 175 1.81 -8.43 5.36
N LEU A 176 1.86 -9.59 6.00
CA LEU A 176 3.09 -10.35 6.23
C LEU A 176 3.35 -11.36 5.08
N GLY A 177 2.45 -11.43 4.09
CA GLY A 177 2.45 -12.44 3.04
C GLY A 177 1.69 -13.71 3.43
N LYS A 178 1.28 -14.48 2.42
CA LYS A 178 0.74 -15.85 2.56
C LYS A 178 -0.45 -15.93 3.51
N GLY A 179 -1.38 -14.99 3.36
CA GLY A 179 -2.62 -14.98 4.12
C GLY A 179 -2.47 -14.52 5.57
N LYS A 180 -1.40 -13.79 5.90
CA LYS A 180 -1.15 -13.27 7.25
C LYS A 180 -1.15 -11.74 7.29
N MET A 181 -1.84 -11.18 8.28
CA MET A 181 -1.88 -9.74 8.54
C MET A 181 -1.59 -9.48 10.02
N LEU A 182 -0.66 -8.58 10.30
CA LEU A 182 -0.48 -8.00 11.63
C LEU A 182 -1.42 -6.80 11.78
N SER A 183 -2.21 -6.73 12.86
CA SER A 183 -3.06 -5.59 13.19
C SER A 183 -3.00 -5.32 14.70
N ASN A 184 -2.54 -4.13 15.11
CA ASN A 184 -2.40 -3.77 16.54
C ASN A 184 -1.69 -4.84 17.39
N LYS A 185 -0.62 -5.44 16.86
CA LYS A 185 0.17 -6.55 17.46
C LYS A 185 -0.51 -7.94 17.45
N LYS A 186 -1.71 -8.07 16.89
CA LYS A 186 -2.37 -9.37 16.68
C LYS A 186 -2.11 -9.87 15.26
N GLU A 187 -1.61 -11.10 15.12
CA GLU A 187 -1.54 -11.78 13.83
C GLU A 187 -2.91 -12.40 13.51
N LEU A 188 -3.38 -12.18 12.28
CA LEU A 188 -4.60 -12.73 11.72
C LEU A 188 -4.22 -13.57 10.51
N SER A 189 -4.76 -14.80 10.45
CA SER A 189 -4.62 -15.69 9.30
C SER A 189 -5.93 -15.81 8.54
N PHE A 190 -5.85 -15.89 7.22
CA PHE A 190 -6.98 -15.98 6.29
C PHE A 190 -6.52 -16.58 4.95
N THR A 191 -7.46 -17.10 4.17
CA THR A 191 -7.23 -17.53 2.78
C THR A 191 -8.01 -16.65 1.80
N LYS A 192 -8.99 -15.87 2.28
CA LYS A 192 -9.87 -15.03 1.48
C LYS A 192 -9.92 -13.61 2.02
N LEU A 193 -9.64 -12.64 1.16
CA LEU A 193 -9.77 -11.21 1.42
C LEU A 193 -11.02 -10.68 0.72
N GLY A 194 -11.97 -10.16 1.49
CA GLY A 194 -12.96 -9.22 0.98
C GLY A 194 -12.41 -7.80 1.13
N MET A 195 -12.52 -6.97 0.11
CA MET A 195 -12.04 -5.59 0.13
C MET A 195 -13.16 -4.67 -0.32
N ILE A 196 -13.49 -3.66 0.48
CA ILE A 196 -14.43 -2.60 0.09
C ILE A 196 -13.69 -1.27 0.08
N ALA A 197 -13.61 -0.66 -1.10
CA ALA A 197 -12.93 0.61 -1.31
C ALA A 197 -13.93 1.68 -1.77
N GLY A 198 -13.72 2.93 -1.35
CA GLY A 198 -14.45 4.10 -1.85
C GLY A 198 -13.50 5.19 -2.33
N GLY A 199 -13.62 5.61 -3.60
CA GLY A 199 -12.78 6.66 -4.19
C GLY A 199 -11.28 6.39 -4.01
N SER A 200 -10.55 7.33 -3.41
CA SER A 200 -9.11 7.19 -3.14
C SER A 200 -8.74 6.11 -2.12
N GLY A 201 -9.72 5.50 -1.44
CA GLY A 201 -9.51 4.35 -0.55
C GLY A 201 -9.08 3.06 -1.25
N ILE A 202 -8.91 3.09 -2.58
CA ILE A 202 -8.38 1.96 -3.35
C ILE A 202 -6.89 1.69 -3.10
N THR A 203 -6.08 2.70 -2.77
CA THR A 203 -4.63 2.55 -2.76
C THR A 203 -4.09 1.57 -1.69
N PRO A 204 -4.64 1.50 -0.45
CA PRO A 204 -4.28 0.42 0.48
C PRO A 204 -4.64 -0.97 -0.04
N MET A 205 -5.78 -1.10 -0.75
CA MET A 205 -6.21 -2.38 -1.32
C MET A 205 -5.29 -2.82 -2.45
N LEU A 206 -4.97 -1.89 -3.36
CA LEU A 206 -4.05 -2.14 -4.47
C LEU A 206 -2.68 -2.59 -3.99
N GLN A 207 -2.15 -1.97 -2.93
CA GLN A 207 -0.86 -2.37 -2.34
C GLN A 207 -0.86 -3.83 -1.87
N ILE A 208 -1.95 -4.28 -1.23
CA ILE A 208 -2.10 -5.67 -0.76
C ILE A 208 -2.34 -6.62 -1.93
N ILE A 209 -3.21 -6.25 -2.88
CA ILE A 209 -3.47 -7.04 -4.09
C ILE A 209 -2.16 -7.29 -4.85
N ALA A 210 -1.37 -6.24 -5.10
CA ALA A 210 -0.09 -6.36 -5.79
C ALA A 210 0.87 -7.32 -5.06
N ALA A 211 0.95 -7.22 -3.72
CA ALA A 211 1.78 -8.12 -2.92
C ALA A 211 1.34 -9.59 -3.00
N VAL A 212 0.02 -9.87 -2.95
CA VAL A 212 -0.56 -11.22 -3.07
C VAL A 212 -0.29 -11.82 -4.46
N LEU A 213 -0.49 -11.03 -5.51
CA LEU A 213 -0.36 -11.51 -6.89
C LEU A 213 1.11 -11.73 -7.27
N LYS A 214 2.02 -10.95 -6.70
CA LYS A 214 3.46 -11.07 -6.94
C LYS A 214 4.07 -12.36 -6.40
N ASP A 215 3.61 -12.87 -5.25
CA ASP A 215 4.13 -14.12 -4.68
C ASP A 215 3.34 -15.34 -5.22
N PRO A 216 3.94 -16.20 -6.06
CA PRO A 216 3.26 -17.38 -6.61
C PRO A 216 2.95 -18.44 -5.54
N SER A 217 3.67 -18.42 -4.41
CA SER A 217 3.45 -19.31 -3.27
C SER A 217 2.32 -18.83 -2.37
N ASP A 218 1.93 -17.56 -2.47
CA ASP A 218 0.77 -17.01 -1.77
C ASP A 218 -0.52 -17.53 -2.40
N LYS A 219 -1.39 -18.14 -1.59
CA LYS A 219 -2.67 -18.72 -2.05
C LYS A 219 -3.88 -17.85 -1.67
N THR A 220 -3.64 -16.66 -1.13
CA THR A 220 -4.70 -15.72 -0.78
C THR A 220 -5.50 -15.34 -2.03
N THR A 221 -6.82 -15.36 -1.92
CA THR A 221 -7.74 -14.82 -2.93
C THR A 221 -8.28 -13.46 -2.48
N CYS A 222 -8.47 -12.55 -3.42
CA CYS A 222 -8.93 -11.18 -3.20
C CYS A 222 -10.21 -10.94 -4.00
N SER A 223 -11.25 -10.48 -3.32
CA SER A 223 -12.45 -9.93 -3.95
C SER A 223 -12.60 -8.46 -3.58
N LEU A 224 -12.54 -7.59 -4.58
CA LEU A 224 -12.66 -6.15 -4.43
C LEU A 224 -14.04 -5.67 -4.88
N LEU A 225 -14.76 -4.98 -4.00
CA LEU A 225 -15.96 -4.21 -4.29
C LEU A 225 -15.60 -2.71 -4.21
N TYR A 226 -15.57 -2.03 -5.35
CA TYR A 226 -15.03 -0.67 -5.46
C TYR A 226 -16.11 0.36 -5.84
N ALA A 227 -16.42 1.24 -4.90
CA ALA A 227 -17.43 2.29 -5.04
C ALA A 227 -16.84 3.64 -5.50
N ASN A 228 -17.46 4.26 -6.50
CA ASN A 228 -17.13 5.60 -6.99
C ASN A 228 -18.42 6.38 -7.31
N GLN A 229 -18.32 7.68 -7.61
CA GLN A 229 -19.53 8.45 -7.95
C GLN A 229 -20.00 8.21 -9.39
N SER A 230 -19.08 8.11 -10.34
CA SER A 230 -19.35 7.81 -11.75
C SER A 230 -18.28 6.86 -12.32
N GLU A 231 -18.44 6.41 -13.57
CA GLU A 231 -17.46 5.55 -14.23
C GLU A 231 -16.11 6.26 -14.44
N ASP A 232 -16.12 7.54 -14.78
CA ASP A 232 -14.92 8.37 -14.99
C ASP A 232 -14.15 8.64 -13.69
N ASP A 233 -14.79 8.42 -12.54
CA ASP A 233 -14.20 8.61 -11.22
C ASP A 233 -13.39 7.40 -10.73
N ILE A 234 -13.44 6.27 -11.45
CA ILE A 234 -12.80 5.01 -11.03
C ILE A 234 -11.28 5.14 -11.20
N LEU A 235 -10.60 5.39 -10.08
CA LEU A 235 -9.14 5.46 -10.06
C LEU A 235 -8.54 4.10 -10.43
N VAL A 236 -7.45 4.14 -11.22
CA VAL A 236 -6.63 2.96 -11.59
C VAL A 236 -7.43 1.79 -12.19
N ARG A 237 -8.55 2.07 -12.88
CA ARG A 237 -9.43 1.05 -13.47
C ARG A 237 -8.68 0.08 -14.38
N ASP A 238 -7.97 0.58 -15.38
CA ASP A 238 -7.26 -0.25 -16.36
C ASP A 238 -6.21 -1.16 -15.70
N MET A 239 -5.59 -0.68 -14.62
CA MET A 239 -4.66 -1.49 -13.83
C MET A 239 -5.39 -2.63 -13.10
N LEU A 240 -6.52 -2.35 -12.47
CA LEU A 240 -7.33 -3.35 -11.77
C LEU A 240 -7.90 -4.40 -12.73
N ASP A 241 -8.49 -3.97 -13.85
CA ASP A 241 -9.03 -4.85 -14.88
C ASP A 241 -7.92 -5.72 -15.49
N GLY A 242 -6.75 -5.13 -15.77
CA GLY A 242 -5.58 -5.85 -16.25
C GLY A 242 -5.04 -6.87 -15.26
N LEU A 243 -5.00 -6.57 -13.96
CA LEU A 243 -4.61 -7.52 -12.92
C LEU A 243 -5.62 -8.66 -12.77
N ALA A 244 -6.92 -8.34 -12.80
CA ALA A 244 -7.99 -9.33 -12.69
C ALA A 244 -8.01 -10.28 -13.89
N ALA A 245 -7.79 -9.77 -15.10
CA ALA A 245 -7.68 -10.58 -16.31
C ALA A 245 -6.46 -11.51 -16.30
N LYS A 246 -5.33 -11.06 -15.73
CA LYS A 246 -4.10 -11.86 -15.61
C LYS A 246 -4.16 -12.92 -14.51
N HIS A 247 -4.96 -12.70 -13.46
CA HIS A 247 -5.04 -13.55 -12.28
C HIS A 247 -6.50 -13.86 -11.86
N PRO A 248 -7.34 -14.41 -12.76
CA PRO A 248 -8.77 -14.59 -12.52
C PRO A 248 -9.09 -15.56 -11.37
N GLU A 249 -8.17 -16.45 -11.03
CA GLU A 249 -8.27 -17.39 -9.92
C GLU A 249 -7.96 -16.74 -8.55
N LYS A 250 -7.22 -15.63 -8.54
CA LYS A 250 -6.79 -14.92 -7.33
C LYS A 250 -7.47 -13.58 -7.11
N LEU A 251 -7.89 -12.86 -8.15
CA LEU A 251 -8.45 -11.52 -8.04
C LEU A 251 -9.79 -11.42 -8.77
N LYS A 252 -10.82 -11.03 -8.02
CA LYS A 252 -12.13 -10.63 -8.56
C LYS A 252 -12.33 -9.15 -8.26
N VAL A 253 -12.76 -8.39 -9.26
CA VAL A 253 -13.08 -6.96 -9.12
C VAL A 253 -14.52 -6.73 -9.54
N TRP A 254 -15.25 -6.00 -8.70
CA TRP A 254 -16.60 -5.55 -8.97
C TRP A 254 -16.74 -4.08 -8.63
N TYR A 255 -17.43 -3.34 -9.48
CA TYR A 255 -17.61 -1.90 -9.32
C TYR A 255 -19.04 -1.55 -8.93
N THR A 256 -19.20 -0.46 -8.20
CA THR A 256 -20.49 0.22 -8.09
C THR A 256 -20.30 1.72 -8.27
N VAL A 257 -21.25 2.37 -8.92
CA VAL A 257 -21.23 3.82 -9.13
C VAL A 257 -22.57 4.45 -8.79
N ASP A 258 -22.55 5.66 -8.22
CA ASP A 258 -23.78 6.39 -7.89
C ASP A 258 -24.57 6.80 -9.14
N ARG A 259 -23.85 7.19 -10.19
CA ARG A 259 -24.38 7.68 -11.47
C ARG A 259 -23.84 6.82 -12.61
N PRO A 260 -24.47 5.68 -12.94
CA PRO A 260 -24.00 4.80 -14.00
C PRO A 260 -24.28 5.39 -15.39
N PRO A 261 -23.39 5.18 -16.37
CA PRO A 261 -23.70 5.40 -17.78
C PRO A 261 -24.70 4.35 -18.30
N ALA A 262 -25.28 4.59 -19.47
CA ALA A 262 -26.33 3.72 -20.04
C ALA A 262 -25.90 2.25 -20.21
N ASN A 263 -24.62 1.99 -20.53
CA ASN A 263 -24.09 0.64 -20.78
C ASN A 263 -23.32 0.06 -19.58
N TRP A 264 -23.67 0.48 -18.37
CA TRP A 264 -23.00 0.02 -17.15
C TRP A 264 -23.36 -1.43 -16.81
N LYS A 265 -22.35 -2.30 -16.77
CA LYS A 265 -22.52 -3.75 -16.55
C LYS A 265 -22.35 -4.19 -15.09
N TYR A 266 -22.03 -3.28 -14.18
CA TYR A 266 -21.83 -3.58 -12.77
C TYR A 266 -22.96 -3.02 -11.90
N SER A 267 -22.77 -2.98 -10.58
CA SER A 267 -23.79 -2.47 -9.66
C SER A 267 -23.96 -0.96 -9.72
N SER A 268 -25.12 -0.47 -9.29
CA SER A 268 -25.42 0.97 -9.18
C SER A 268 -25.83 1.32 -7.76
N GLY A 269 -25.43 2.50 -7.30
CA GLY A 269 -25.73 3.04 -5.98
C GLY A 269 -24.71 2.66 -4.90
N PHE A 270 -25.07 2.99 -3.66
CA PHE A 270 -24.22 2.72 -2.49
C PHE A 270 -24.10 1.23 -2.19
N ILE A 271 -23.01 0.86 -1.51
CA ILE A 271 -22.76 -0.50 -1.03
C ILE A 271 -23.95 -1.00 -0.21
N ASN A 272 -24.50 -2.16 -0.59
CA ASN A 272 -25.59 -2.83 0.11
C ASN A 272 -25.25 -4.30 0.41
N ASP A 273 -26.14 -5.00 1.11
CA ASP A 273 -25.91 -6.39 1.49
C ASP A 273 -25.97 -7.36 0.31
N GLU A 274 -26.76 -7.08 -0.74
CA GLU A 274 -26.78 -7.89 -1.95
C GLU A 274 -25.43 -7.88 -2.67
N MET A 275 -24.81 -6.70 -2.81
CA MET A 275 -23.48 -6.56 -3.41
C MET A 275 -22.43 -7.29 -2.58
N ILE A 276 -22.48 -7.18 -1.25
CA ILE A 276 -21.55 -7.88 -0.35
C ILE A 276 -21.71 -9.39 -0.48
N LYS A 277 -22.94 -9.92 -0.43
CA LYS A 277 -23.22 -11.36 -0.59
C LYS A 277 -22.75 -11.91 -1.93
N SER A 278 -22.91 -11.12 -3.00
CA SER A 278 -22.65 -11.57 -4.36
C SER A 278 -21.17 -11.47 -4.76
N HIS A 279 -20.45 -10.49 -4.21
CA HIS A 279 -19.11 -10.14 -4.70
C HIS A 279 -17.99 -10.29 -3.66
N LEU A 280 -18.28 -10.43 -2.37
CA LEU A 280 -17.27 -10.74 -1.35
C LEU A 280 -17.29 -12.23 -0.94
N PRO A 281 -16.21 -12.75 -0.34
CA PRO A 281 -16.21 -14.10 0.21
C PRO A 281 -17.21 -14.20 1.35
N ALA A 282 -17.90 -15.34 1.46
CA ALA A 282 -18.82 -15.60 2.56
C ALA A 282 -18.13 -15.42 3.94
N PRO A 283 -18.87 -14.98 4.97
CA PRO A 283 -18.33 -14.86 6.32
C PRO A 283 -17.86 -16.23 6.82
N GLY A 284 -16.70 -16.25 7.49
CA GLY A 284 -16.10 -17.49 7.97
C GLY A 284 -14.75 -17.26 8.67
N PRO A 285 -14.17 -18.32 9.27
CA PRO A 285 -12.90 -18.21 9.99
C PRO A 285 -11.73 -17.81 9.08
N GLU A 286 -11.78 -18.20 7.80
CA GLU A 286 -10.72 -17.94 6.81
C GLU A 286 -10.92 -16.64 6.01
N THR A 287 -11.96 -15.86 6.31
CA THR A 287 -12.28 -14.62 5.60
C THR A 287 -11.88 -13.43 6.45
N LEU A 288 -11.12 -12.50 5.87
CA LEU A 288 -10.84 -11.19 6.44
C LEU A 288 -11.38 -10.11 5.50
N VAL A 289 -12.07 -9.10 6.03
CA VAL A 289 -12.59 -7.96 5.26
C VAL A 289 -11.77 -6.71 5.55
N LEU A 290 -11.35 -6.01 4.50
CA LEU A 290 -10.62 -4.76 4.57
C LEU A 290 -11.49 -3.62 4.04
N LEU A 291 -11.55 -2.50 4.75
CA LEU A 291 -12.34 -1.33 4.39
C LEU A 291 -11.47 -0.08 4.29
N CYS A 292 -11.68 0.74 3.25
CA CYS A 292 -11.11 2.07 3.18
C CYS A 292 -11.96 2.97 2.29
N GLY A 293 -12.43 4.10 2.81
CA GLY A 293 -13.30 5.02 2.09
C GLY A 293 -13.81 6.14 3.00
N PRO A 294 -14.67 7.02 2.47
CA PRO A 294 -15.24 8.13 3.25
C PRO A 294 -15.94 7.64 4.53
N PRO A 295 -15.82 8.35 5.68
CA PRO A 295 -16.44 7.91 6.93
C PRO A 295 -17.94 7.60 6.81
N PRO A 296 -18.77 8.37 6.09
CA PRO A 296 -20.18 8.04 5.89
C PRO A 296 -20.40 6.71 5.15
N MET A 297 -19.58 6.41 4.14
CA MET A 297 -19.67 5.13 3.42
C MET A 297 -19.38 3.96 4.36
N ILE A 298 -18.35 4.08 5.20
CA ILE A 298 -18.00 3.01 6.14
C ILE A 298 -19.10 2.83 7.20
N GLN A 299 -19.56 3.94 7.78
CA GLN A 299 -20.50 3.95 8.90
C GLN A 299 -21.91 3.50 8.49
N TYR A 300 -22.41 3.96 7.33
CA TYR A 300 -23.81 3.76 6.96
C TYR A 300 -24.00 2.68 5.89
N ALA A 301 -23.02 2.46 5.01
CA ALA A 301 -23.15 1.51 3.91
C ALA A 301 -22.35 0.21 4.13
N CYS A 302 -21.14 0.27 4.70
CA CYS A 302 -20.31 -0.93 4.87
C CYS A 302 -20.65 -1.70 6.15
N ASN A 303 -20.50 -1.08 7.32
CA ASN A 303 -20.59 -1.77 8.60
C ASN A 303 -21.95 -2.44 8.84
N PRO A 304 -23.11 -1.76 8.63
CA PRO A 304 -24.42 -2.37 8.87
C PRO A 304 -24.70 -3.53 7.91
N ASN A 305 -24.30 -3.40 6.64
CA ASN A 305 -24.55 -4.44 5.64
C ASN A 305 -23.60 -5.64 5.83
N LEU A 306 -22.33 -5.43 6.22
CA LEU A 306 -21.43 -6.52 6.60
C LEU A 306 -21.96 -7.31 7.81
N GLU A 307 -22.50 -6.63 8.81
CA GLU A 307 -23.14 -7.24 9.97
C GLU A 307 -24.40 -8.02 9.57
N LYS A 308 -25.26 -7.45 8.73
CA LYS A 308 -26.45 -8.11 8.16
C LYS A 308 -26.10 -9.38 7.37
N VAL A 309 -24.97 -9.40 6.66
CA VAL A 309 -24.46 -10.58 5.94
C VAL A 309 -23.83 -11.61 6.87
N GLY A 310 -23.39 -11.20 8.07
CA GLY A 310 -22.83 -12.09 9.10
C GLY A 310 -21.31 -12.02 9.26
N HIS A 311 -20.63 -11.00 8.69
CA HIS A 311 -19.21 -10.78 8.95
C HIS A 311 -19.00 -10.28 10.39
N LYS A 312 -18.15 -10.98 11.15
CA LYS A 312 -17.84 -10.61 12.52
C LYS A 312 -16.93 -9.38 12.59
N LYS A 313 -17.16 -8.50 13.58
CA LYS A 313 -16.39 -7.26 13.76
C LYS A 313 -14.88 -7.48 13.91
N ASP A 314 -14.46 -8.60 14.52
CA ASP A 314 -13.05 -8.96 14.68
C ASP A 314 -12.39 -9.50 13.38
N LYS A 315 -13.20 -9.70 12.33
CA LYS A 315 -12.78 -10.07 10.97
C LYS A 315 -12.89 -8.91 9.99
N ILE A 316 -13.09 -7.68 10.47
CA ILE A 316 -13.16 -6.47 9.65
C ILE A 316 -12.06 -5.51 10.10
N LEU A 317 -11.22 -5.06 9.17
CA LEU A 317 -10.18 -4.06 9.42
C LEU A 317 -10.41 -2.83 8.55
N GLN A 318 -10.50 -1.66 9.18
CA GLN A 318 -10.62 -0.38 8.50
C GLN A 318 -9.26 0.34 8.46
N PHE A 319 -8.81 0.73 7.27
CA PHE A 319 -7.60 1.54 7.05
C PHE A 319 -7.80 3.02 7.37
#